data_AF-A0A9P6XHM1-F1
#
_entry.id   AF-A0A9P6XHM1-F1
#
_cell.length_a   1.000
_cell.length_b   1.000
_cell.length_c   1.000
_cell.angle_alpha   90.00
_cell.angle_beta   90.00
_cell.angle_gamma   90.00
#
_symmetry.space_group_name_H-M   'P 1'
#
loop_
_entity.id
_entity.type
_entity.pdbx_description
1 polymer ?
#
loop_
_entity_poly.entity_id
_entity_poly.type
_entity_poly.pdbx_seq_one_letter_code
_entity_poly.pdbx_strand_id
1 'polypeptide(L)'
;MDSFQRSYQDVNLSPASCLELPLASIYTFMTPHSTEPQPPAELDPAFARLSVPHWPKIQVSEAYSFDGRFHRKQRRDLHISRIHITRFFKCLDEHKIRLEQFFLSHCSPTLPSSSLSTLGTVDFSPILNGLLPPDLFSSTFRTTDLRKALSPCVPSPIFDPPISAKQWSRFWKGDVPLKSRDVWYRIIFNKLSCRQNLHRLLPTSFTDPLCPLCSSAIEDPLHFVLTCHYKHPLWEYIWDVYFDQPFSQRAVKLAIFSLQLPKTNYAHRSHPPFQLIACAILSLWSAHWAFVFSETPFDFSTVLANVFKHLSKLQSEVD
;
A
#
# COMPACT_ATOMS: atom_id res chain seq x y z
N MET A 1 2.58 25.77 17.52
CA MET A 1 2.58 24.29 17.47
C MET A 1 1.25 23.86 18.05
N ASP A 2 0.38 23.35 17.19
CA ASP A 2 -1.04 23.16 17.47
C ASP A 2 -1.25 22.18 18.63
N SER A 3 -1.59 22.71 19.80
CA SER A 3 -2.13 21.94 20.92
C SER A 3 -3.59 21.62 20.63
N PHE A 4 -3.85 20.82 19.60
CA PHE A 4 -5.16 20.18 19.47
C PHE A 4 -5.35 19.28 20.68
N GLN A 5 -6.34 19.59 21.51
CA GLN A 5 -6.80 18.74 22.59
C GLN A 5 -7.38 17.48 21.93
N ARG A 6 -6.57 16.43 21.78
CA ARG A 6 -6.99 15.15 21.19
C ARG A 6 -7.85 14.42 22.22
N SER A 7 -9.13 14.80 22.31
CA SER A 7 -10.11 13.98 23.02
C SER A 7 -10.40 12.74 22.18
N TYR A 8 -10.11 11.56 22.74
CA TYR A 8 -10.48 10.27 22.14
C TYR A 8 -11.81 9.76 22.69
N GLN A 9 -12.56 10.57 23.45
CA GLN A 9 -13.82 10.17 24.08
C GLN A 9 -14.92 9.86 23.05
N ASP A 10 -14.88 10.52 21.87
CA ASP A 10 -15.86 10.34 20.80
C ASP A 10 -15.45 9.29 19.75
N VAL A 11 -14.30 8.62 19.92
CA VAL A 11 -13.73 7.71 18.92
C VAL A 11 -13.74 6.26 19.43
N ASN A 12 -14.43 5.37 18.71
CA ASN A 12 -14.37 3.93 18.94
C ASN A 12 -13.08 3.35 18.35
N LEU A 13 -12.02 3.31 19.16
CA LEU A 13 -10.74 2.73 18.76
C LEU A 13 -10.75 1.20 18.92
N SER A 14 -10.12 0.51 17.97
CA SER A 14 -9.92 -0.93 18.12
C SER A 14 -9.02 -1.23 19.35
N PRO A 15 -9.16 -2.40 20.00
CA PRO A 15 -8.29 -2.79 21.11
C PRO A 15 -6.81 -2.75 20.75
N ALA A 16 -6.45 -3.06 19.50
CA ALA A 16 -5.09 -3.01 18.97
C ALA A 16 -4.58 -1.57 18.82
N SER A 17 -5.38 -0.69 18.20
CA SER A 17 -5.02 0.73 18.02
C SER A 17 -4.79 1.44 19.35
N CYS A 18 -5.51 1.06 20.40
CA CYS A 18 -5.32 1.61 21.73
C CYS A 18 -3.95 1.30 22.35
N LEU A 19 -3.29 0.19 21.95
CA LEU A 19 -1.97 -0.14 22.47
C LEU A 19 -0.88 0.77 21.91
N GLU A 20 -1.10 1.37 20.74
CA GLU A 20 -0.15 2.27 20.09
C GLU A 20 -0.23 3.70 20.63
N LEU A 21 -1.23 4.01 21.45
CA LEU A 21 -1.39 5.32 22.06
C LEU A 21 -0.29 5.61 23.09
N PRO A 22 0.09 6.88 23.27
CA PRO A 22 0.83 7.30 24.45
C PRO A 22 0.04 7.02 25.73
N LEU A 23 0.70 6.58 26.79
CA LEU A 23 0.09 6.31 28.09
C LEU A 23 -0.64 7.55 28.64
N ALA A 24 -0.13 8.75 28.34
CA ALA A 24 -0.76 10.03 28.68
C ALA A 24 -2.16 10.24 28.07
N SER A 25 -2.56 9.43 27.08
CA SER A 25 -3.84 9.58 26.38
C SER A 25 -4.98 8.78 27.01
N ILE A 26 -4.68 7.93 28.00
CA ILE A 26 -5.65 6.94 28.53
C ILE A 26 -6.01 7.19 29.99
N TYR A 27 -5.53 8.26 30.62
CA TYR A 27 -5.85 8.58 32.02
C TYR A 27 -6.08 10.08 32.24
N THR A 28 -6.83 10.39 33.29
CA THR A 28 -7.06 11.73 33.83
C THR A 28 -6.71 11.76 35.31
N PHE A 29 -6.28 12.92 35.81
CA PHE A 29 -6.03 13.12 37.23
C PHE A 29 -7.35 13.39 37.97
N MET A 30 -7.50 12.86 39.17
CA MET A 30 -8.63 13.20 40.05
C MET A 30 -8.25 14.36 40.97
N THR A 31 -9.01 15.45 40.96
CA THR A 31 -8.92 16.49 42.00
C THR A 31 -9.78 16.07 43.20
N PRO A 32 -9.38 16.39 44.46
CA PRO A 32 -10.08 15.90 45.65
C PRO A 32 -11.55 16.33 45.78
N HIS A 33 -12.04 17.33 45.02
CA HIS A 33 -13.36 17.92 45.24
C HIS A 33 -14.14 18.35 43.97
N SER A 34 -13.89 17.78 42.79
CA SER A 34 -14.78 18.05 41.64
C SER A 34 -14.97 16.85 40.72
N THR A 35 -16.18 16.70 40.18
CA THR A 35 -16.57 15.61 39.27
C THR A 35 -16.21 15.92 37.80
N GLU A 36 -15.57 17.07 37.55
CA GLU A 36 -15.22 17.56 36.21
C GLU A 36 -13.71 17.51 35.94
N PRO A 37 -13.27 17.04 34.75
CA PRO A 37 -11.85 16.95 34.38
C PRO A 37 -11.24 18.34 34.09
N GLN A 38 -10.24 18.77 34.87
CA GLN A 38 -9.47 19.99 34.61
C GLN A 38 -8.14 19.72 33.87
N PRO A 39 -7.66 20.67 33.06
CA PRO A 39 -6.38 20.55 32.35
C PRO A 39 -5.17 20.50 33.31
N PRO A 40 -4.03 19.94 32.87
CA PRO A 40 -2.88 19.64 33.74
C PRO A 40 -2.24 20.83 34.46
N ALA A 41 -2.55 22.07 34.04
CA ALA A 41 -1.88 23.29 34.48
C ALA A 41 -2.36 23.82 35.85
N GLU A 42 -3.54 23.41 36.31
CA GLU A 42 -4.14 23.93 37.56
C GLU A 42 -4.03 22.97 38.77
N LEU A 43 -3.32 21.85 38.58
CA LEU A 43 -3.14 20.83 39.62
C LEU A 43 -2.11 21.26 40.68
N ASP A 44 -2.42 20.96 41.94
CA ASP A 44 -1.56 21.13 43.13
C ASP A 44 -0.10 20.64 42.84
N PRO A 45 0.95 21.38 43.25
CA PRO A 45 2.35 21.03 43.00
C PRO A 45 2.78 19.61 43.44
N ALA A 46 2.00 18.91 44.27
CA ALA A 46 2.17 17.48 44.50
C ALA A 46 1.79 16.60 43.29
N PHE A 47 0.76 16.97 42.53
CA PHE A 47 0.31 16.33 41.28
C PHE A 47 1.18 16.69 40.07
N ALA A 48 1.77 17.88 40.04
CA ALA A 48 2.78 18.26 39.04
C ALA A 48 3.99 17.29 39.05
N ARG A 49 4.30 16.67 40.20
CA ARG A 49 5.35 15.63 40.32
C ARG A 49 4.93 14.26 39.76
N LEU A 50 3.63 14.03 39.55
CA LEU A 50 3.08 12.84 38.91
C LEU A 50 3.06 12.96 37.38
N SER A 51 3.05 14.18 36.82
CA SER A 51 3.44 14.44 35.43
C SER A 51 4.94 14.25 35.28
N VAL A 52 5.40 13.01 35.41
CA VAL A 52 6.79 12.69 35.10
C VAL A 52 6.96 12.91 33.60
N PRO A 53 7.93 13.73 33.13
CA PRO A 53 8.12 14.08 31.71
C PRO A 53 8.35 12.89 30.75
N HIS A 54 8.36 11.67 31.29
CA HIS A 54 8.55 10.42 30.58
C HIS A 54 7.25 9.66 30.28
N TRP A 55 6.13 9.92 30.96
CA TRP A 55 4.86 9.20 30.69
C TRP A 55 4.29 9.45 29.28
N PRO A 56 4.40 10.65 28.68
CA PRO A 56 4.04 10.86 27.28
C PRO A 56 4.91 10.06 26.29
N LYS A 57 6.10 9.60 26.72
CA LYS A 57 7.02 8.79 25.91
C LYS A 57 6.80 7.29 26.06
N ILE A 58 5.98 6.86 27.01
CA ILE A 58 5.64 5.46 27.25
C ILE A 58 4.39 5.13 26.44
N GLN A 59 4.43 4.05 25.65
CA GLN A 59 3.25 3.54 24.96
C GLN A 59 2.39 2.69 25.87
N VAL A 60 1.09 2.66 25.62
CA VAL A 60 0.14 1.77 26.30
C VAL A 60 0.55 0.30 26.14
N SER A 61 1.10 -0.06 24.97
CA SER A 61 1.66 -1.38 24.67
C SER A 61 2.77 -1.79 25.63
N GLU A 62 3.36 -0.89 26.41
CA GLU A 62 4.36 -1.23 27.42
C GLU A 62 3.75 -1.66 28.76
N ALA A 63 2.59 -1.10 29.10
CA ALA A 63 1.89 -1.34 30.36
C ALA A 63 0.78 -2.40 30.23
N TYR A 64 0.13 -2.48 29.07
CA TYR A 64 -0.98 -3.38 28.80
C TYR A 64 -0.65 -4.35 27.66
N SER A 65 -1.18 -5.57 27.75
CA SER A 65 -1.19 -6.57 26.69
C SER A 65 -2.63 -6.93 26.30
N PHE A 66 -2.84 -7.28 25.03
CA PHE A 66 -4.11 -7.80 24.58
C PHE A 66 -4.18 -9.31 24.82
N ASP A 67 -5.15 -9.73 25.60
CA ASP A 67 -5.52 -11.11 25.86
C ASP A 67 -6.53 -11.54 24.79
N GLY A 68 -6.04 -12.22 23.76
CA GLY A 68 -6.85 -12.68 22.63
C GLY A 68 -7.92 -13.70 23.01
N ARG A 69 -7.81 -14.39 24.16
CA ARG A 69 -8.82 -15.36 24.59
C ARG A 69 -10.09 -14.68 25.10
N PHE A 70 -9.94 -13.54 25.75
CA PHE A 70 -11.04 -12.79 26.36
C PHE A 70 -11.28 -11.44 25.68
N HIS A 71 -10.60 -11.17 24.55
CA HIS A 71 -10.68 -9.93 23.77
C HIS A 71 -10.52 -8.66 24.63
N ARG A 72 -9.60 -8.70 25.60
CA ARG A 72 -9.47 -7.66 26.63
C ARG A 72 -8.02 -7.20 26.79
N LYS A 73 -7.84 -6.02 27.38
CA LYS A 73 -6.52 -5.55 27.81
C LYS A 73 -6.26 -5.98 29.24
N GLN A 74 -5.15 -6.67 29.46
CA GLN A 74 -4.65 -7.06 30.78
C GLN A 74 -3.40 -6.24 31.11
N ARG A 75 -3.18 -5.95 32.40
CA ARG A 75 -1.89 -5.42 32.87
C ARG A 75 -0.79 -6.41 32.50
N ARG A 76 0.28 -5.96 31.86
CA ARG A 76 1.41 -6.83 31.54
C ARG A 76 2.16 -7.20 32.83
N ASP A 77 2.48 -8.48 33.00
CA ASP A 77 3.43 -8.90 34.02
C ASP A 77 4.84 -8.44 33.63
N LEU A 78 5.33 -7.42 34.33
CA LEU A 78 6.65 -6.85 34.07
C LEU A 78 7.71 -7.66 34.81
N HIS A 79 8.42 -8.53 34.10
CA HIS A 79 9.63 -9.21 34.62
C HIS A 79 10.78 -8.24 34.91
N ILE A 80 10.74 -7.01 34.35
CA ILE A 80 11.75 -5.97 34.55
C ILE A 80 11.03 -4.71 35.03
N SER A 81 11.40 -4.24 36.22
CA SER A 81 10.86 -3.03 36.86
C SER A 81 11.16 -1.78 36.03
N ARG A 82 10.26 -1.42 35.11
CA ARG A 82 10.14 -0.04 34.63
C ARG A 82 9.44 0.73 35.73
N ILE A 83 10.22 1.32 36.64
CA ILE A 83 9.76 2.11 37.80
C ILE A 83 8.59 3.06 37.46
N HIS A 84 8.59 3.63 36.25
CA HIS A 84 7.51 4.49 35.75
C HIS A 84 6.16 3.79 35.58
N ILE A 85 6.14 2.55 35.08
CA ILE A 85 4.92 1.76 34.88
C ILE A 85 4.41 1.24 36.23
N THR A 86 5.31 0.81 37.12
CA THR A 86 4.95 0.44 38.49
C THR A 86 4.34 1.63 39.25
N ARG A 87 4.92 2.83 39.08
CA ARG A 87 4.34 4.07 39.65
C ARG A 87 2.99 4.41 39.04
N PHE A 88 2.82 4.25 37.72
CA PHE A 88 1.54 4.44 37.05
C PHE A 88 0.45 3.51 37.63
N PHE A 89 0.72 2.21 37.74
CA PHE A 89 -0.23 1.28 38.36
C PHE A 89 -0.49 1.59 39.83
N LYS A 90 0.54 1.97 40.60
CA LYS A 90 0.35 2.44 41.98
C LYS A 90 -0.58 3.66 42.05
N CYS A 91 -0.46 4.61 41.13
CA CYS A 91 -1.35 5.78 41.10
C CYS A 91 -2.79 5.41 40.69
N LEU A 92 -2.97 4.42 39.80
CA LEU A 92 -4.28 3.86 39.48
C LEU A 92 -4.91 3.15 40.69
N ASP A 93 -4.12 2.34 41.40
CA ASP A 93 -4.57 1.57 42.56
C ASP A 93 -4.86 2.48 43.77
N GLU A 94 -4.15 3.60 43.91
CA GLU A 94 -4.39 4.64 44.91
C GLU A 94 -5.47 5.66 44.48
N HIS A 95 -6.17 5.44 43.36
CA HIS A 95 -7.22 6.32 42.81
C HIS A 95 -6.78 7.77 42.55
N LYS A 96 -5.49 8.02 42.36
CA LYS A 96 -4.93 9.34 42.02
C LYS A 96 -5.14 9.70 40.55
N ILE A 97 -5.26 8.67 39.72
CA ILE A 97 -5.58 8.77 38.30
C ILE A 97 -6.72 7.81 37.96
N ARG A 98 -7.55 8.21 37.00
CA ARG A 98 -8.65 7.42 36.47
C ARG A 98 -8.40 7.12 35.00
N LEU A 99 -8.67 5.89 34.56
CA LEU A 99 -8.62 5.57 33.13
C LEU A 99 -9.81 6.21 32.40
N GLU A 100 -9.54 6.68 31.19
CA GLU A 100 -10.56 7.25 30.32
C GLU A 100 -11.63 6.21 29.94
N GLN A 101 -12.87 6.68 29.75
CA GLN A 101 -14.01 5.79 29.53
C GLN A 101 -13.86 4.93 28.27
N PHE A 102 -13.32 5.51 27.18
CA PHE A 102 -13.03 4.77 25.94
C PHE A 102 -12.02 3.64 26.17
N PHE A 103 -11.13 3.76 27.15
CA PHE A 103 -10.11 2.74 27.45
C PHE A 103 -10.65 1.68 28.41
N LEU A 104 -11.48 2.08 29.39
CA LEU A 104 -12.11 1.20 30.38
C LEU A 104 -13.00 0.12 29.76
N SER A 105 -13.72 0.45 28.67
CA SER A 105 -14.54 -0.52 27.93
C SER A 105 -13.73 -1.72 27.41
N HIS A 106 -12.43 -1.54 27.16
CA HIS A 106 -11.54 -2.61 26.72
C HIS A 106 -10.88 -3.39 27.87
N CYS A 107 -11.09 -2.99 29.12
CA CYS A 107 -10.53 -3.63 30.30
C CYS A 107 -11.56 -4.48 31.07
N SER A 108 -12.87 -4.30 30.84
CA SER A 108 -13.93 -5.02 31.55
C SER A 108 -14.95 -5.68 30.61
N PRO A 109 -15.36 -6.94 30.86
CA PRO A 109 -16.38 -7.64 30.07
C PRO A 109 -17.82 -7.18 30.34
N THR A 110 -18.05 -6.35 31.37
CA THR A 110 -19.40 -5.98 31.86
C THR A 110 -19.85 -4.57 31.50
N LEU A 111 -19.01 -3.77 30.83
CA LEU A 111 -19.39 -2.47 30.31
C LEU A 111 -19.64 -2.62 28.80
N PRO A 112 -20.90 -2.62 28.36
CA PRO A 112 -21.19 -2.65 26.94
C PRO A 112 -20.54 -1.43 26.28
N SER A 113 -19.74 -1.64 25.24
CA SER A 113 -19.26 -0.57 24.35
C SER A 113 -20.40 0.15 23.60
N SER A 114 -21.66 -0.13 23.93
CA SER A 114 -22.85 0.20 23.17
C SER A 114 -23.65 1.39 23.71
N SER A 115 -23.03 2.34 24.40
CA SER A 115 -23.67 3.64 24.69
C SER A 115 -22.99 4.86 24.04
N LEU A 116 -22.04 4.67 23.11
CA LEU A 116 -21.36 5.78 22.42
C LEU A 116 -21.28 5.54 20.91
N SER A 117 -22.40 5.75 20.20
CA SER A 117 -22.40 6.11 18.77
C SER A 117 -23.83 6.33 18.24
N THR A 118 -24.44 7.47 18.55
CA THR A 118 -25.50 8.04 17.70
C THR A 118 -25.18 9.49 17.36
N LEU A 119 -24.09 9.70 16.61
CA LEU A 119 -24.02 10.66 15.49
C LEU A 119 -22.61 10.60 14.86
N GLY A 120 -22.55 10.29 13.56
CA GLY A 120 -21.50 10.83 12.68
C GLY A 120 -20.12 10.18 12.64
N THR A 121 -19.84 9.08 13.32
CA THR A 121 -18.53 8.39 13.20
C THR A 121 -18.58 7.28 12.15
N VAL A 122 -17.80 7.44 11.08
CA VAL A 122 -17.59 6.40 10.06
C VAL A 122 -16.95 5.19 10.75
N ASP A 123 -17.69 4.08 10.79
CA ASP A 123 -17.21 2.83 11.35
C ASP A 123 -16.16 2.20 10.43
N PHE A 124 -14.88 2.29 10.82
CA PHE A 124 -13.77 1.65 10.11
C PHE A 124 -13.54 0.21 10.57
N SER A 125 -14.30 -0.28 11.56
CA SER A 125 -14.20 -1.66 12.05
C SER A 125 -14.37 -2.71 10.95
N PRO A 126 -15.26 -2.55 9.94
CA PRO A 126 -15.39 -3.52 8.85
C PRO A 126 -14.14 -3.59 7.97
N ILE A 127 -13.47 -2.46 7.75
CA ILE A 127 -12.22 -2.39 6.98
C ILE A 127 -11.09 -3.01 7.79
N LEU A 128 -10.97 -2.67 9.06
CA LEU A 128 -9.96 -3.23 9.96
C LEU A 128 -10.17 -4.74 10.15
N ASN A 129 -11.40 -5.21 10.37
CA ASN A 129 -11.74 -6.63 10.48
C ASN A 129 -11.53 -7.37 9.16
N GLY A 130 -11.69 -6.71 8.01
CA GLY A 130 -11.37 -7.27 6.70
C GLY A 130 -9.86 -7.35 6.41
N LEU A 131 -9.05 -6.47 7.04
CA LEU A 131 -7.59 -6.46 6.94
C LEU A 131 -6.90 -7.35 8.00
N LEU A 132 -7.61 -7.71 9.07
CA LEU A 132 -7.15 -8.57 10.14
C LEU A 132 -7.72 -9.98 9.94
N PRO A 133 -7.02 -10.91 9.27
CA PRO A 133 -7.42 -12.30 9.30
C PRO A 133 -7.43 -12.81 10.75
N PRO A 134 -8.40 -13.67 11.13
CA PRO A 134 -8.71 -13.99 12.53
C PRO A 134 -7.52 -14.49 13.36
N ASP A 135 -6.50 -15.07 12.72
CA ASP A 135 -5.40 -15.78 13.40
C ASP A 135 -4.00 -15.18 13.18
N LEU A 136 -3.82 -14.16 12.31
CA LEU A 136 -2.46 -13.67 11.98
C LEU A 136 -1.83 -12.75 13.03
N PHE A 137 -2.59 -12.25 14.00
CA PHE A 137 -2.05 -11.34 15.03
C PHE A 137 -1.93 -11.99 16.41
N SER A 138 -2.35 -13.26 16.54
CA SER A 138 -2.16 -14.06 17.76
C SER A 138 -0.78 -14.71 17.83
N SER A 139 0.00 -14.70 16.75
CA SER A 139 1.35 -15.27 16.70
C SER A 139 2.37 -14.26 16.21
N THR A 140 3.58 -14.31 16.76
CA THR A 140 4.72 -13.49 16.35
C THR A 140 5.23 -13.95 14.99
N PHE A 141 4.69 -13.40 13.90
CA PHE A 141 5.20 -13.67 12.57
C PHE A 141 6.56 -12.99 12.36
N ARG A 142 7.51 -13.72 11.78
CA ARG A 142 8.64 -13.05 11.10
C ARG A 142 8.08 -12.34 9.86
N THR A 143 8.65 -11.20 9.51
CA THR A 143 8.19 -10.38 8.36
C THR A 143 8.13 -11.18 7.06
N THR A 144 8.96 -12.21 6.90
CA THR A 144 8.95 -13.13 5.76
C THR A 144 7.71 -14.02 5.72
N ASP A 145 7.26 -14.50 6.87
CA ASP A 145 6.16 -15.44 6.99
C ASP A 145 4.82 -14.70 6.87
N LEU A 146 4.75 -13.49 7.44
CA LEU A 146 3.63 -12.59 7.21
C LEU A 146 3.49 -12.22 5.74
N ARG A 147 4.59 -11.87 5.05
CA ARG A 147 4.53 -11.60 3.61
C ARG A 147 4.08 -12.81 2.81
N LYS A 148 4.49 -14.03 3.17
CA LYS A 148 4.03 -15.26 2.52
C LYS A 148 2.54 -15.52 2.77
N ALA A 149 2.06 -15.33 3.99
CA ALA A 149 0.66 -15.54 4.36
C ALA A 149 -0.27 -14.49 3.74
N LEU A 150 0.17 -13.23 3.66
CA LEU A 150 -0.56 -12.12 3.05
C LEU A 150 -0.35 -12.02 1.54
N SER A 151 0.61 -12.73 0.97
CA SER A 151 0.77 -12.79 -0.48
C SER A 151 -0.49 -13.45 -1.02
N PRO A 152 -1.33 -12.74 -1.80
CA PRO A 152 -2.48 -13.37 -2.41
C PRO A 152 -1.95 -14.55 -3.24
N CYS A 153 -2.61 -15.71 -3.16
CA CYS A 153 -2.37 -16.87 -4.01
C CYS A 153 -2.79 -16.51 -5.45
N VAL A 154 -2.11 -15.53 -6.03
CA VAL A 154 -2.17 -15.20 -7.44
C VAL A 154 -1.17 -16.17 -8.03
N PRO A 155 -1.58 -17.05 -8.97
CA PRO A 155 -0.61 -17.78 -9.76
C PRO A 155 0.36 -16.74 -10.28
N SER A 156 1.63 -16.81 -9.84
CA SER A 156 2.67 -16.00 -10.45
C SER A 156 2.54 -16.25 -11.95
N PRO A 157 2.37 -15.22 -12.79
CA PRO A 157 2.14 -15.47 -14.19
C PRO A 157 3.30 -16.32 -14.69
N ILE A 158 2.95 -17.55 -15.12
CA ILE A 158 3.92 -18.53 -15.59
C ILE A 158 4.34 -18.01 -16.95
N PHE A 159 5.39 -17.19 -16.95
CA PHE A 159 6.08 -16.87 -18.19
C PHE A 159 7.09 -17.94 -18.44
N ASP A 160 6.97 -18.58 -19.58
CA ASP A 160 7.94 -19.52 -20.08
C ASP A 160 8.83 -18.81 -21.11
N PRO A 161 10.13 -18.60 -20.80
CA PRO A 161 10.85 -18.97 -19.56
C PRO A 161 10.70 -17.92 -18.44
N PRO A 162 10.92 -18.33 -17.16
CA PRO A 162 10.80 -17.44 -16.01
C PRO A 162 11.89 -16.37 -15.98
N ILE A 163 11.59 -15.22 -15.39
CA ILE A 163 12.55 -14.12 -15.23
C ILE A 163 13.55 -14.46 -14.12
N SER A 164 14.83 -14.56 -14.48
CA SER A 164 15.92 -14.82 -13.53
C SER A 164 16.22 -13.60 -12.63
N ALA A 165 16.85 -13.85 -11.48
CA ALA A 165 17.30 -12.78 -10.57
C ALA A 165 18.22 -11.76 -11.25
N LYS A 166 19.06 -12.20 -12.19
CA LYS A 166 19.94 -11.32 -12.98
C LYS A 166 19.15 -10.40 -13.89
N GLN A 167 18.10 -10.91 -14.54
CA GLN A 167 17.21 -10.11 -15.39
C GLN A 167 16.43 -9.11 -14.54
N TRP A 168 15.90 -9.51 -13.38
CA TRP A 168 15.29 -8.58 -12.44
C TRP A 168 16.26 -7.49 -11.97
N SER A 169 17.50 -7.85 -11.63
CA SER A 169 18.50 -6.85 -11.25
C SER A 169 18.74 -5.82 -12.37
N ARG A 170 18.82 -6.28 -13.62
CA ARG A 170 18.93 -5.40 -14.80
C ARG A 170 17.71 -4.53 -14.98
N PHE A 171 16.51 -5.07 -14.79
CA PHE A 171 15.25 -4.33 -14.90
C PHE A 171 15.20 -3.15 -13.91
N TRP A 172 15.60 -3.38 -12.65
CA TRP A 172 15.58 -2.34 -11.63
C TRP A 172 16.70 -1.30 -11.78
N LYS A 173 17.86 -1.72 -12.29
CA LYS A 173 19.01 -0.84 -12.54
C LYS A 173 18.93 -0.09 -13.88
N GLY A 174 18.08 -0.56 -14.80
CA GLY A 174 17.99 -0.02 -16.14
C GLY A 174 17.47 1.41 -16.11
N ASP A 175 18.12 2.27 -16.88
CA ASP A 175 17.77 3.68 -16.99
C ASP A 175 16.55 3.85 -17.91
N VAL A 176 15.38 4.03 -17.31
CA VAL A 176 14.07 4.17 -17.99
C VAL A 176 13.15 5.06 -17.14
N PRO A 177 12.13 5.69 -17.74
CA PRO A 177 11.20 6.51 -17.00
C PRO A 177 10.51 5.68 -15.92
N LEU A 178 10.41 6.20 -14.69
CA LEU A 178 9.78 5.49 -13.55
C LEU A 178 8.38 4.99 -13.88
N LYS A 179 7.59 5.81 -14.58
CA LYS A 179 6.24 5.47 -15.03
C LYS A 179 6.23 4.29 -16.01
N SER A 180 7.21 4.22 -16.91
CA SER A 180 7.36 3.07 -17.80
C SER A 180 7.67 1.80 -17.02
N ARG A 181 8.59 1.88 -16.05
CA ARG A 181 8.96 0.74 -15.21
C ARG A 181 7.78 0.19 -14.43
N ASP A 182 6.94 1.06 -13.84
CA ASP A 182 5.73 0.65 -13.12
C ASP A 182 4.74 -0.08 -14.05
N VAL A 183 4.44 0.52 -15.20
CA VAL A 183 3.54 -0.08 -16.19
C VAL A 183 4.06 -1.43 -16.67
N TRP A 184 5.35 -1.53 -17.00
CA TRP A 184 5.98 -2.77 -17.44
C TRP A 184 5.97 -3.84 -16.34
N TYR A 185 6.30 -3.48 -15.10
CA TYR A 185 6.20 -4.38 -13.95
C TYR A 185 4.76 -4.90 -13.79
N ARG A 186 3.75 -4.04 -13.87
CA ARG A 186 2.34 -4.43 -13.77
C ARG A 186 1.89 -5.33 -14.92
N ILE A 187 2.41 -5.15 -16.13
CA ILE A 187 2.19 -6.06 -17.26
C ILE A 187 2.73 -7.45 -16.93
N ILE A 188 3.99 -7.52 -16.48
CA ILE A 188 4.62 -8.78 -16.07
C ILE A 188 3.76 -9.44 -14.99
N PHE A 189 3.33 -8.75 -13.94
CA PHE A 189 2.56 -9.42 -12.87
C PHE A 189 1.08 -9.63 -13.15
N ASN A 190 0.60 -9.38 -14.37
CA ASN A 190 -0.84 -9.37 -14.71
C ASN A 190 -1.66 -8.52 -13.72
N LYS A 191 -1.09 -7.38 -13.32
CA LYS A 191 -1.69 -6.37 -12.44
C LYS A 191 -2.00 -5.07 -13.17
N LEU A 192 -1.84 -5.05 -14.48
CA LEU A 192 -2.25 -3.91 -15.28
C LEU A 192 -3.78 -3.80 -15.29
N SER A 193 -4.28 -2.57 -15.26
CA SER A 193 -5.72 -2.27 -15.35
C SER A 193 -6.29 -2.52 -16.75
N CYS A 194 -6.00 -3.65 -17.40
CA CYS A 194 -6.61 -4.00 -18.70
C CYS A 194 -8.12 -4.25 -18.56
N ARG A 195 -8.88 -4.21 -19.68
CA ARG A 195 -10.34 -4.39 -19.61
C ARG A 195 -10.76 -5.68 -18.93
N GLN A 196 -10.06 -6.80 -19.12
CA GLN A 196 -10.36 -8.03 -18.40
C GLN A 196 -10.29 -7.85 -16.88
N ASN A 197 -9.22 -7.21 -16.38
CA ASN A 197 -9.04 -6.98 -14.95
C ASN A 197 -10.04 -5.96 -14.40
N LEU A 198 -10.36 -4.93 -15.17
CA LEU A 198 -11.33 -3.90 -14.77
C LEU A 198 -12.76 -4.44 -14.76
N HIS A 199 -13.17 -5.22 -15.75
CA HIS A 199 -14.46 -5.88 -15.77
C HIS A 199 -14.64 -6.80 -14.55
N ARG A 200 -13.59 -7.53 -14.18
CA ARG A 200 -13.60 -8.41 -12.99
C ARG A 200 -13.72 -7.65 -11.68
N LEU A 201 -13.06 -6.49 -11.55
CA LEU A 201 -13.00 -5.72 -10.31
C LEU A 201 -14.16 -4.71 -10.15
N LEU A 202 -14.62 -4.14 -11.26
CA LEU A 202 -15.61 -3.06 -11.34
C LEU A 202 -16.62 -3.35 -12.47
N PRO A 203 -17.40 -4.46 -12.38
CA PRO A 203 -18.27 -4.92 -13.46
C PRO A 203 -19.38 -3.92 -13.83
N THR A 204 -19.75 -3.03 -12.91
CA THR A 204 -20.76 -1.99 -13.15
C THR A 204 -20.22 -0.83 -13.99
N SER A 205 -18.94 -0.48 -13.85
CA SER A 205 -18.28 0.57 -14.63
C SER A 205 -17.67 0.04 -15.94
N PHE A 206 -17.29 -1.24 -15.95
CA PHE A 206 -16.69 -1.92 -17.09
C PHE A 206 -17.53 -3.15 -17.42
N THR A 207 -18.55 -2.96 -18.26
CA THR A 207 -19.61 -3.97 -18.53
C THR A 207 -19.10 -5.21 -19.26
N ASP A 208 -18.01 -5.08 -20.01
CA ASP A 208 -17.42 -6.17 -20.78
C ASP A 208 -15.88 -6.14 -20.71
N PRO A 209 -15.22 -7.29 -20.95
CA PRO A 209 -13.77 -7.43 -20.90
C PRO A 209 -13.08 -7.18 -22.26
N LEU A 210 -13.80 -6.72 -23.30
CA LEU A 210 -13.27 -6.59 -24.65
C LEU A 210 -12.33 -5.38 -24.76
N CYS A 211 -11.36 -5.47 -25.67
CA CYS A 211 -10.46 -4.36 -25.96
C CYS A 211 -11.24 -3.17 -26.53
N PRO A 212 -11.08 -1.94 -25.99
CA PRO A 212 -11.85 -0.80 -26.45
C PRO A 212 -11.41 -0.33 -27.84
N LEU A 213 -10.23 -0.74 -28.32
CA LEU A 213 -9.72 -0.37 -29.65
C LEU A 213 -10.30 -1.28 -30.75
N CYS A 214 -10.22 -2.60 -30.58
CA CYS A 214 -10.63 -3.54 -31.63
C CYS A 214 -12.01 -4.18 -31.40
N SER A 215 -12.54 -4.13 -30.18
CA SER A 215 -13.82 -4.76 -29.78
C SER A 215 -13.97 -6.25 -30.14
N SER A 216 -12.86 -6.93 -30.47
CA SER A 216 -12.89 -8.27 -31.08
C SER A 216 -12.33 -9.36 -30.17
N ALA A 217 -11.59 -9.00 -29.12
CA ALA A 217 -10.92 -9.93 -28.22
C ALA A 217 -10.92 -9.40 -26.79
N ILE A 218 -10.85 -10.31 -25.82
CA ILE A 218 -10.66 -9.99 -24.41
C ILE A 218 -9.31 -9.30 -24.24
N GLU A 219 -9.30 -8.16 -23.55
CA GLU A 219 -8.05 -7.45 -23.28
C GLU A 219 -7.38 -7.95 -22.00
N ASP A 220 -6.56 -8.97 -22.17
CA ASP A 220 -5.54 -9.37 -21.20
C ASP A 220 -4.27 -8.49 -21.35
N PRO A 221 -3.23 -8.61 -20.50
CA PRO A 221 -2.00 -7.83 -20.66
C PRO A 221 -1.26 -8.04 -21.99
N LEU A 222 -1.35 -9.24 -22.58
CA LEU A 222 -0.71 -9.55 -23.85
C LEU A 222 -1.41 -8.83 -25.00
N HIS A 223 -2.74 -8.79 -24.99
CA HIS A 223 -3.56 -8.04 -25.95
C HIS A 223 -3.50 -6.53 -25.73
N PHE A 224 -3.42 -6.10 -24.46
CA PHE A 224 -3.21 -4.70 -24.11
C PHE A 224 -1.95 -4.14 -24.75
N VAL A 225 -0.87 -4.93 -24.86
CA VAL A 225 0.43 -4.43 -25.34
C VAL A 225 0.76 -4.86 -26.76
N LEU A 226 0.44 -6.09 -27.17
CA LEU A 226 0.99 -6.70 -28.40
C LEU A 226 -0.07 -7.20 -29.38
N THR A 227 -0.98 -8.11 -28.98
CA THR A 227 -1.79 -8.86 -29.96
C THR A 227 -2.97 -8.07 -30.54
N CYS A 228 -3.23 -6.86 -30.05
CA CYS A 228 -4.18 -5.94 -30.66
C CYS A 228 -3.64 -5.40 -31.98
N HIS A 229 -4.40 -5.52 -33.08
CA HIS A 229 -3.98 -5.13 -34.42
C HIS A 229 -3.67 -3.63 -34.56
N TYR A 230 -4.23 -2.77 -33.70
CA TYR A 230 -3.86 -1.34 -33.64
C TYR A 230 -2.46 -1.10 -33.05
N LYS A 231 -1.98 -2.02 -32.20
CA LYS A 231 -0.70 -1.87 -31.46
C LYS A 231 0.44 -2.62 -32.14
N HIS A 232 0.10 -3.65 -32.92
CA HIS A 232 1.05 -4.46 -33.67
C HIS A 232 2.01 -3.64 -34.56
N PRO A 233 1.55 -2.63 -35.34
CA PRO A 233 2.43 -1.88 -36.24
C PRO A 233 3.57 -1.15 -35.53
N LEU A 234 3.36 -0.72 -34.28
CA LEU A 234 4.43 -0.12 -33.46
C LEU A 234 5.56 -1.10 -33.23
N TRP A 235 5.23 -2.33 -32.85
CA TRP A 235 6.24 -3.35 -32.56
C TRP A 235 6.98 -3.78 -33.81
N GLU A 236 6.27 -3.93 -34.93
CA GLU A 236 6.84 -4.23 -36.24
C GLU A 236 7.86 -3.17 -36.64
N TYR A 237 7.47 -1.89 -36.61
CA TYR A 237 8.36 -0.76 -36.89
C TYR A 237 9.60 -0.75 -35.97
N ILE A 238 9.40 -0.86 -34.65
CA ILE A 238 10.53 -0.81 -33.70
C ILE A 238 11.48 -2.00 -33.93
N TRP A 239 10.95 -3.19 -34.21
CA TRP A 239 11.81 -4.36 -34.43
C TRP A 239 12.64 -4.22 -35.69
N ASP A 240 12.00 -3.86 -36.80
CA ASP A 240 12.66 -3.81 -38.11
C ASP A 240 13.68 -2.68 -38.19
N VAL A 241 13.47 -1.57 -37.48
CA VAL A 241 14.39 -0.44 -37.46
C VAL A 241 15.54 -0.66 -36.47
N TYR A 242 15.27 -1.13 -35.25
CA TYR A 242 16.25 -1.04 -34.15
C TYR A 242 16.99 -2.34 -33.82
N PHE A 243 16.49 -3.51 -34.22
CA PHE A 243 17.04 -4.79 -33.77
C PHE A 243 17.61 -5.65 -34.91
N ASP A 244 18.66 -6.40 -34.61
CA ASP A 244 19.33 -7.33 -35.56
C ASP A 244 18.56 -8.64 -35.79
N GLN A 245 17.28 -8.67 -35.44
CA GLN A 245 16.43 -9.85 -35.56
C GLN A 245 15.12 -9.45 -36.21
N PRO A 246 14.55 -10.28 -37.12
CA PRO A 246 13.29 -9.98 -37.75
C PRO A 246 12.16 -9.93 -36.72
N PHE A 247 11.15 -9.12 -37.01
CA PHE A 247 9.94 -9.07 -36.20
C PHE A 247 9.33 -10.48 -36.02
N SER A 248 8.99 -10.81 -34.78
CA SER A 248 8.06 -11.90 -34.50
C SER A 248 7.34 -11.63 -33.19
N GLN A 249 6.05 -11.95 -33.13
CA GLN A 249 5.28 -11.79 -31.89
C GLN A 249 5.91 -12.55 -30.72
N ARG A 250 6.55 -13.70 -31.00
CA ARG A 250 7.28 -14.46 -29.98
C ARG A 250 8.48 -13.69 -29.43
N ALA A 251 9.28 -13.03 -30.28
CA ALA A 251 10.41 -12.23 -29.83
C ALA A 251 9.96 -11.04 -28.96
N VAL A 252 8.89 -10.36 -29.37
CA VAL A 252 8.30 -9.26 -28.58
C VAL A 252 7.78 -9.77 -27.23
N LYS A 253 7.05 -10.89 -27.24
CA LYS A 253 6.55 -11.53 -26.02
C LYS A 253 7.69 -11.88 -25.06
N LEU A 254 8.77 -12.48 -25.55
CA LEU A 254 9.95 -12.83 -24.74
C LEU A 254 10.65 -11.58 -24.18
N ALA A 255 10.73 -10.50 -24.96
CA ALA A 255 11.31 -9.24 -24.49
C ALA A 255 10.49 -8.61 -23.37
N ILE A 256 9.16 -8.58 -23.50
CA ILE A 256 8.26 -7.93 -22.54
C ILE A 256 8.08 -8.79 -21.28
N PHE A 257 7.77 -10.08 -21.44
CA PHE A 257 7.31 -10.92 -20.34
C PHE A 257 8.42 -11.80 -19.72
N SER A 258 9.51 -12.03 -20.45
CA SER A 258 10.65 -12.82 -19.97
C SER A 258 11.94 -12.00 -19.89
N LEU A 259 11.90 -10.69 -20.16
CA LEU A 259 13.06 -9.79 -20.18
C LEU A 259 14.23 -10.32 -21.03
N GLN A 260 13.91 -10.99 -22.15
CA GLN A 260 14.89 -11.45 -23.12
C GLN A 260 14.99 -10.43 -24.25
N LEU A 261 15.89 -9.47 -24.08
CA LEU A 261 16.00 -8.34 -24.99
C LEU A 261 16.81 -8.70 -26.25
N PRO A 262 16.39 -8.21 -27.44
CA PRO A 262 17.19 -8.29 -28.66
C PRO A 262 18.57 -7.65 -28.53
N LYS A 263 19.44 -7.97 -29.49
CA LYS A 263 20.59 -7.13 -29.82
C LYS A 263 20.12 -5.97 -30.70
N THR A 264 20.58 -4.77 -30.39
CA THR A 264 20.39 -3.59 -31.24
C THR A 264 21.27 -3.63 -32.47
N ASN A 265 20.72 -3.11 -33.57
CA ASN A 265 21.47 -2.86 -34.78
C ASN A 265 22.63 -1.91 -34.50
N TYR A 266 23.77 -2.17 -35.16
CA TYR A 266 24.97 -1.34 -35.08
C TYR A 266 24.67 0.15 -35.29
N ALA A 267 23.77 0.48 -36.21
CA ALA A 267 23.38 1.86 -36.52
C ALA A 267 22.66 2.59 -35.37
N HIS A 268 22.07 1.84 -34.43
CA HIS A 268 21.23 2.38 -33.36
C HIS A 268 21.70 2.00 -31.95
N ARG A 269 23.03 1.80 -31.77
CA ARG A 269 23.63 1.50 -30.46
C ARG A 269 23.36 2.55 -29.38
N SER A 270 23.06 3.79 -29.77
CA SER A 270 22.68 4.88 -28.87
C SER A 270 21.35 4.67 -28.15
N HIS A 271 20.53 3.71 -28.59
CA HIS A 271 19.25 3.38 -27.99
C HIS A 271 19.26 1.95 -27.45
N PRO A 272 19.59 1.73 -26.17
CA PRO A 272 19.54 0.42 -25.53
C PRO A 272 18.19 -0.27 -25.76
N PRO A 273 18.16 -1.59 -26.07
CA PRO A 273 16.91 -2.32 -26.26
C PRO A 273 15.93 -2.15 -25.10
N PHE A 274 16.45 -2.12 -23.88
CA PHE A 274 15.66 -1.95 -22.67
C PHE A 274 14.86 -0.63 -22.67
N GLN A 275 15.49 0.46 -23.12
CA GLN A 275 14.85 1.78 -23.22
C GLN A 275 13.80 1.82 -24.31
N LEU A 276 14.08 1.22 -25.48
CA LEU A 276 13.13 1.13 -26.58
C LEU A 276 11.85 0.39 -26.17
N ILE A 277 11.99 -0.80 -25.56
CA ILE A 277 10.84 -1.58 -25.08
C ILE A 277 10.05 -0.80 -24.01
N ALA A 278 10.76 -0.21 -23.04
CA ALA A 278 10.14 0.58 -21.98
C ALA A 278 9.35 1.79 -22.53
N CYS A 279 9.94 2.56 -23.44
CA CYS A 279 9.31 3.73 -24.03
C CYS A 279 8.13 3.35 -24.92
N ALA A 280 8.22 2.24 -25.67
CA ALA A 280 7.11 1.68 -26.44
C ALA A 280 5.93 1.30 -25.54
N ILE A 281 6.18 0.54 -24.47
CA ILE A 281 5.15 0.15 -23.48
C ILE A 281 4.47 1.38 -22.90
N LEU A 282 5.24 2.38 -22.47
CA LEU A 282 4.68 3.61 -21.88
C LEU A 282 3.83 4.40 -22.88
N SER A 283 4.27 4.46 -24.14
CA SER A 283 3.56 5.20 -25.19
C SER A 283 2.26 4.50 -25.58
N LEU A 284 2.27 3.17 -25.69
CA LEU A 284 1.06 2.36 -25.90
C LEU A 284 0.08 2.51 -24.73
N TRP A 285 0.57 2.41 -23.50
CA TRP A 285 -0.26 2.56 -22.31
C TRP A 285 -0.90 3.95 -22.26
N SER A 286 -0.11 5.00 -22.52
CA SER A 286 -0.61 6.38 -22.48
C SER A 286 -1.66 6.63 -23.56
N ALA A 287 -1.41 6.17 -24.79
CA ALA A 287 -2.35 6.32 -25.89
C ALA A 287 -3.63 5.50 -25.69
N HIS A 288 -3.52 4.28 -25.15
CA HIS A 288 -4.68 3.47 -24.79
C HIS A 288 -5.59 4.19 -23.79
N TRP A 289 -5.02 4.76 -22.71
CA TRP A 289 -5.83 5.46 -21.72
C TRP A 289 -6.34 6.81 -22.19
N ALA A 290 -5.61 7.50 -23.06
CA ALA A 290 -6.11 8.71 -23.73
C ALA A 290 -7.32 8.39 -24.61
N PHE A 291 -7.31 7.25 -25.31
CA PHE A 291 -8.49 6.78 -26.05
C PHE A 291 -9.68 6.49 -25.13
N VAL A 292 -9.45 5.82 -24.00
CA VAL A 292 -10.53 5.42 -23.09
C VAL A 292 -11.11 6.59 -22.29
N PHE A 293 -10.28 7.50 -21.79
CA PHE A 293 -10.72 8.56 -20.85
C PHE A 293 -10.79 9.95 -21.46
N SER A 294 -10.06 10.20 -22.55
CA SER A 294 -9.99 11.51 -23.21
C SER A 294 -10.52 11.47 -24.64
N GLU A 295 -11.14 10.36 -25.05
CA GLU A 295 -11.70 10.13 -26.39
C GLU A 295 -10.71 10.47 -27.52
N THR A 296 -9.40 10.40 -27.23
CA THR A 296 -8.36 10.74 -28.19
C THR A 296 -8.15 9.56 -29.14
N PRO A 297 -8.28 9.74 -30.47
CA PRO A 297 -8.09 8.65 -31.42
C PRO A 297 -6.72 7.96 -31.24
N PHE A 298 -6.73 6.63 -31.27
CA PHE A 298 -5.50 5.86 -31.23
C PHE A 298 -4.83 5.93 -32.61
N ASP A 299 -3.70 6.62 -32.69
CA ASP A 299 -2.94 6.84 -33.93
C ASP A 299 -1.49 6.38 -33.79
N PHE A 300 -1.01 5.63 -34.78
CA PHE A 300 0.34 5.08 -34.82
C PHE A 300 1.41 6.19 -34.78
N SER A 301 1.22 7.26 -35.57
CA SER A 301 2.22 8.33 -35.70
C SER A 301 2.42 9.06 -34.38
N THR A 302 1.33 9.31 -33.67
CA THR A 302 1.30 9.92 -32.34
C THR A 302 1.98 9.03 -31.30
N VAL A 303 1.69 7.72 -31.31
CA VAL A 303 2.33 6.76 -30.40
C VAL A 303 3.84 6.70 -30.67
N LEU A 304 4.25 6.64 -31.94
CA LEU A 304 5.67 6.59 -32.32
C LEU A 304 6.41 7.88 -31.93
N ALA A 305 5.80 9.05 -32.16
CA ALA A 305 6.36 10.33 -31.73
C ALA A 305 6.58 10.39 -30.21
N ASN A 306 5.65 9.83 -29.43
CA ASN A 306 5.82 9.72 -27.97
C ASN A 306 6.97 8.78 -27.57
N VAL A 307 7.22 7.70 -28.32
CA VAL A 307 8.40 6.84 -28.08
C VAL A 307 9.68 7.66 -28.22
N PHE A 308 9.82 8.42 -29.31
CA PHE A 308 11.01 9.24 -29.54
C PHE A 308 11.17 10.36 -28.52
N LYS A 309 10.07 11.01 -28.14
CA LYS A 309 10.07 12.02 -27.07
C LYS A 309 10.57 11.46 -25.74
N HIS A 310 10.18 10.23 -25.39
CA HIS A 310 10.67 9.59 -24.17
C HIS A 310 12.15 9.23 -24.27
N LEU A 311 12.61 8.74 -25.43
CA LEU A 311 14.02 8.41 -25.65
C LEU A 311 14.93 9.64 -25.63
N SER A 312 14.53 10.73 -26.29
CA SER A 312 15.30 11.98 -26.30
C SER A 312 15.45 12.56 -24.89
N LYS A 313 14.39 12.43 -24.07
CA LYS A 313 14.43 12.86 -22.68
C LYS A 313 15.43 12.06 -21.85
N LEU A 314 15.49 10.74 -22.02
CA LEU A 314 16.48 9.90 -21.33
C LEU A 314 17.91 10.28 -21.73
N GLN A 315 18.14 10.57 -23.01
CA GLN A 315 19.46 10.99 -23.48
C GLN A 315 19.88 12.31 -22.84
N SER A 316 18.97 13.29 -22.72
CA SER A 316 19.26 14.57 -22.08
C SER A 316 19.48 14.50 -20.56
N GLU A 317 19.10 13.40 -19.89
CA GLU A 317 19.31 13.23 -18.44
C GLU A 317 20.65 12.55 -18.11
N VAL A 318 21.35 12.03 -19.12
CA VAL A 318 22.64 11.33 -18.99
C VAL A 318 23.84 12.22 -19.35
N ASP A 319 23.61 13.26 -20.16
CA ASP A 319 24.60 14.32 -20.49
C ASP A 319 24.66 15.41 -19.41
#